data_AF-A0A7W3THS7-F1
#
_entry.id   AF-A0A7W3THS7-F1
#
_cell.length_a   1.000
_cell.length_b   1.000
_cell.length_c   1.000
_cell.angle_alpha   90.00
_cell.angle_beta   90.00
_cell.angle_gamma   90.00
#
_symmetry.space_group_name_H-M   'P 1'
#
loop_
_entity.id
_entity.type
_entity.pdbx_description
1 polymer ?
#
loop_
_entity_poly.entity_id
_entity_poly.type
_entity_poly.pdbx_seq_one_letter_code
_entity_poly.pdbx_strand_id
1 'polypeptide(L)' 'PDEIIPVPGLPHTLTGKRLEVPIKRLLSGTPVERAVNPGSVDRPELLEFFVGLAADRRSAAA' A
#
# COMPACT_ATOMS: atom_id res chain seq x y z
N PRO A 1 -2.11 17.35 6.64
CA PRO A 1 -1.63 15.95 6.78
C PRO A 1 -0.54 15.95 7.85
N ASP A 2 -0.47 14.92 8.68
CA ASP A 2 0.56 14.83 9.72
C ASP A 2 1.95 14.53 9.14
N GLU A 3 1.99 13.88 7.98
CA GLU A 3 3.22 13.48 7.27
C GLU A 3 3.00 13.54 5.75
N ILE A 4 4.03 13.90 4.98
CA ILE A 4 4.06 13.79 3.52
C ILE A 4 5.21 12.86 3.15
N ILE A 5 4.89 11.74 2.51
CA ILE A 5 5.87 10.70 2.18
C ILE A 5 6.05 10.67 0.65
N PRO A 6 7.27 10.87 0.13
CA PRO A 6 7.55 10.65 -1.29
C PRO A 6 7.48 9.15 -1.61
N VAL A 7 6.81 8.81 -2.70
CA VAL A 7 6.61 7.43 -3.15
C VAL A 7 7.07 7.28 -4.59
N PRO A 8 7.55 6.09 -5.02
CA PRO A 8 7.95 5.85 -6.40
C PRO A 8 6.77 5.92 -7.39
N GLY A 9 5.55 5.77 -6.89
CA GLY A 9 4.31 5.92 -7.65
C GLY A 9 3.10 5.55 -6.81
N LEU A 10 1.91 5.88 -7.30
CA LEU A 10 0.64 5.44 -6.72
C LEU A 10 0.09 4.26 -7.53
N PRO A 11 -0.20 3.11 -6.91
CA PRO A 11 -0.83 2.00 -7.59
C PRO A 11 -2.33 2.29 -7.81
N HIS A 12 -2.85 1.83 -8.94
CA HIS A 12 -4.25 1.96 -9.30
C HIS A 12 -4.83 0.59 -9.65
N THR A 13 -6.15 0.52 -9.76
CA THR A 13 -6.79 -0.60 -10.45
C THR A 13 -6.41 -0.60 -11.93
N LEU A 14 -6.65 -1.71 -12.63
CA LEU A 14 -6.53 -1.78 -14.10
C LEU A 14 -7.36 -0.71 -14.85
N THR A 15 -8.36 -0.11 -14.18
CA THR A 15 -9.22 0.96 -14.71
C THR A 15 -8.82 2.36 -14.22
N GLY A 16 -7.68 2.50 -13.55
CA GLY A 16 -7.14 3.79 -13.10
C GLY A 16 -7.72 4.33 -11.80
N LYS A 17 -8.51 3.55 -11.05
CA LYS A 17 -9.00 3.99 -9.72
C LYS A 17 -7.92 3.84 -8.68
N ARG A 18 -7.75 4.84 -7.81
CA ARG A 18 -6.78 4.78 -6.70
C ARG A 18 -7.13 3.68 -5.70
N LEU A 19 -6.11 3.05 -5.15
CA LEU A 19 -6.24 1.96 -4.17
C LEU A 19 -6.23 2.47 -2.71
N GLU A 20 -6.96 3.54 -2.40
CA GLU A 20 -6.92 4.18 -1.07
C GLU A 20 -7.30 3.22 0.07
N VAL A 21 -8.38 2.45 -0.09
CA VAL A 21 -8.84 1.48 0.91
C VAL A 21 -7.86 0.30 1.08
N PRO A 22 -7.40 -0.36 -0.01
CA PRO A 22 -6.34 -1.36 0.10
C PRO A 22 -5.07 -0.87 0.77
N ILE A 23 -4.56 0.32 0.40
CA ILE A 23 -3.36 0.89 1.01
C ILE A 23 -3.57 1.17 2.49
N LYS A 24 -4.73 1.72 2.88
CA LYS A 24 -5.08 1.91 4.30
C LYS A 24 -5.05 0.60 5.07
N ARG A 25 -5.69 -0.46 4.56
CA ARG A 25 -5.71 -1.78 5.20
C ARG A 25 -4.31 -2.34 5.42
N LEU A 26 -3.46 -2.18 4.41
CA LEU A 26 -2.09 -2.66 4.44
C LEU A 26 -1.26 -1.91 5.50
N LEU A 27 -1.35 -0.57 5.54
CA LEU A 27 -0.70 0.26 6.57
C LEU A 27 -1.24 -0.02 7.98
N SER A 28 -2.48 -0.49 8.11
CA SER A 28 -3.06 -0.97 9.38
C SER A 28 -2.67 -2.41 9.76
N GLY A 29 -1.80 -3.07 8.98
CA GLY A 29 -1.27 -4.40 9.30
C GLY A 29 -1.96 -5.58 8.62
N THR A 30 -2.87 -5.33 7.67
CA THR A 30 -3.42 -6.42 6.85
C THR A 30 -2.33 -6.96 5.92
N PRO A 31 -2.09 -8.28 5.86
CA PRO A 31 -1.17 -8.87 4.88
C PRO A 31 -1.55 -8.48 3.45
N VAL A 32 -0.56 -8.26 2.58
CA VAL A 32 -0.79 -7.73 1.22
C VAL A 32 -1.72 -8.63 0.40
N GLU A 33 -1.60 -9.96 0.57
CA GLU A 33 -2.40 -10.98 -0.11
C GLU A 33 -3.89 -10.93 0.30
N ARG A 34 -4.19 -10.33 1.45
CA ARG A 34 -5.56 -10.10 1.94
C ARG A 34 -6.04 -8.67 1.69
N ALA A 35 -5.12 -7.71 1.56
CA ALA A 35 -5.45 -6.31 1.36
C ALA A 35 -5.86 -6.00 -0.08
N VAL A 36 -5.20 -6.66 -1.05
CA VAL A 36 -5.40 -6.42 -2.49
C VAL A 36 -5.11 -7.69 -3.30
N ASN A 37 -5.78 -7.85 -4.43
CA ASN A 37 -5.40 -8.85 -5.43
C ASN A 37 -4.38 -8.22 -6.40
N PRO A 38 -3.10 -8.66 -6.45
CA PRO A 38 -2.10 -8.09 -7.35
C PRO A 38 -2.51 -8.12 -8.82
N GLY A 39 -3.27 -9.13 -9.27
CA GLY A 39 -3.76 -9.22 -10.65
C GLY A 39 -4.83 -8.17 -11.01
N SER A 40 -5.30 -7.37 -10.04
CA SER A 40 -6.23 -6.26 -10.26
C SER A 40 -5.56 -4.88 -10.24
N VAL A 41 -4.23 -4.84 -10.08
CA VAL A 41 -3.42 -3.63 -9.95
C VAL A 41 -2.64 -3.39 -11.24
N ASP A 42 -2.58 -2.13 -11.70
CA ASP A 42 -1.87 -1.74 -12.92
C ASP A 42 -0.36 -1.96 -12.81
N ARG A 43 0.21 -1.60 -11.66
CA ARG A 43 1.63 -1.66 -11.33
C ARG A 43 1.82 -2.33 -9.97
N PRO A 44 1.69 -3.67 -9.90
CA PRO A 44 1.73 -4.40 -8.64
C PRO A 44 3.05 -4.21 -7.87
N GLU A 45 4.16 -3.94 -8.57
CA GLU A 45 5.48 -3.71 -7.98
C GLU A 45 5.49 -2.50 -7.03
N LEU A 46 4.61 -1.51 -7.25
CA LEU A 46 4.52 -0.33 -6.38
C LEU A 46 3.97 -0.67 -4.99
N LEU A 47 3.31 -1.82 -4.81
CA LEU A 47 2.78 -2.26 -3.52
C LEU A 47 3.91 -2.55 -2.52
N GLU A 48 5.10 -2.95 -2.98
CA GLU A 48 6.24 -3.31 -2.13
C GLU A 48 6.66 -2.14 -1.23
N PHE A 49 6.63 -0.91 -1.75
CA PHE A 49 6.91 0.30 -0.97
C PHE A 49 5.98 0.41 0.24
N PHE A 50 4.68 0.19 0.03
CA PHE A 50 3.69 0.29 1.11
C PHE A 50 3.81 -0.89 2.10
N VAL A 51 4.19 -2.08 1.63
CA VAL A 51 4.51 -3.24 2.50
C VAL A 51 5.66 -2.90 3.44
N GLY A 52 6.76 -2.36 2.92
CA GLY A 52 7.89 -1.91 3.72
C GLY A 52 7.48 -0.84 4.74
N LEU A 53 6.80 0.21 4.28
CA LEU A 53 6.31 1.28 5.16
C LEU A 53 5.39 0.76 6.28
N ALA A 54 4.53 -0.21 5.99
CA ALA A 54 3.69 -0.83 7.00
C ALA A 54 4.50 -1.64 8.03
N ALA A 55 5.57 -2.30 7.60
CA ALA A 55 6.47 -3.02 8.51
C ALA A 55 7.22 -2.05 9.43
N ASP A 56 7.81 -0.99 8.88
CA ASP A 56 8.54 0.03 9.64
C ASP A 56 7.66 0.67 10.72
N ARG A 57 6.40 1.00 10.37
CA ARG A 57 5.43 1.58 11.31
C ARG A 57 5.03 0.62 12.43
N ARG A 58 4.95 -0.68 12.16
CA ARG A 58 4.67 -1.68 13.21
C ARG A 58 5.86 -1.82 14.14
N SER A 59 7.08 -1.83 13.60
CA SER A 59 8.31 -1.87 14.40
C SER A 59 8.49 -0.64 15.30
N ALA A 60 8.03 0.53 14.86
CA ALA A 60 8.07 1.76 15.67
C ALA A 60 6.98 1.84 16.75
N ALA A 61 5.90 1.04 16.63
CA ALA A 61 4.79 1.00 17.58
C ALA A 61 4.94 -0.09 18.66
N ALA A 62 5.95 -0.95 18.53
CA ALA A 62 6.29 -2.00 19.49
C ALA A 62 7.37 -1.50 20.47
#